data_AF-A0A8J4Y5K3-F1
#
_entry.id   AF-A0A8J4Y5K3-F1
#
_cell.length_a   1.000
_cell.length_b   1.000
_cell.length_c   1.000
_cell.angle_alpha   90.00
_cell.angle_beta   90.00
_cell.angle_gamma   90.00
#
_symmetry.space_group_name_H-M   'P 1'
#
loop_
_entity.id
_entity.type
_entity.pdbx_description
1 polymer ?
#
loop_
_entity_poly.entity_id
_entity_poly.type
_entity_poly.pdbx_seq_one_letter_code
_entity_poly.pdbx_strand_id
1 'polypeptide(L)'
;MSEGGFVVKRSERTFNCGPTDQALEQSINREAKSQGGVIGYTLRKGALVRWLLTRHITGEYAERFKEMCTPTKSKNTHEELGHARVTKDQNDVKVIKEYIKEQCQDPFDLESVATSLVNITSG
;
A
#
# COMPACT_ATOMS: atom_id res chain seq x y z
N MET A 1 -18.74 -8.72 -42.37
CA MET A 1 -17.82 -8.62 -41.20
C MET A 1 -18.08 -7.26 -40.55
N SER A 2 -18.92 -7.19 -39.52
CA SER A 2 -19.45 -5.89 -39.06
C SER A 2 -19.67 -5.77 -37.56
N GLU A 3 -18.87 -6.44 -36.72
CA GLU A 3 -18.79 -6.11 -35.28
C GLU A 3 -17.34 -6.28 -34.79
N GLY A 4 -16.76 -5.21 -34.28
CA GLY A 4 -15.36 -5.13 -33.82
C GLY A 4 -15.13 -5.86 -32.50
N GLY A 5 -15.20 -7.18 -32.51
CA GLY A 5 -14.99 -8.07 -31.35
C GLY A 5 -13.52 -8.33 -30.96
N PHE A 6 -12.59 -7.43 -31.29
CA PHE A 6 -11.14 -7.61 -31.06
C PHE A 6 -10.63 -6.94 -29.78
N VAL A 7 -11.56 -6.61 -28.87
CA VAL A 7 -11.25 -5.95 -27.61
C VAL A 7 -11.67 -6.83 -26.44
N VAL A 8 -10.87 -6.80 -25.38
CA VAL A 8 -11.10 -7.58 -24.17
C VAL A 8 -11.16 -6.66 -22.96
N LYS A 9 -12.06 -7.02 -22.04
CA LYS A 9 -12.30 -6.30 -20.80
C LYS A 9 -11.59 -7.02 -19.65
N ARG A 10 -10.72 -6.33 -18.92
CA ARG A 10 -9.92 -6.93 -17.82
C ARG A 10 -10.44 -6.64 -16.42
N SER A 11 -11.46 -5.78 -16.29
CA SER A 11 -12.14 -5.51 -15.02
C SER A 11 -13.58 -5.08 -15.28
N GLU A 12 -14.39 -4.96 -14.24
CA GLU A 12 -15.81 -4.62 -14.38
C GLU A 12 -16.08 -3.15 -14.72
N ARG A 13 -15.06 -2.28 -14.69
CA ARG A 13 -15.17 -0.83 -14.95
C ARG A 13 -15.66 -0.51 -16.36
N THR A 14 -16.29 0.65 -16.53
CA THR A 14 -17.06 0.99 -17.75
C THR A 14 -16.21 1.30 -18.99
N PHE A 15 -14.98 1.81 -18.83
CA PHE A 15 -14.09 2.20 -19.94
C PHE A 15 -12.68 1.60 -19.79
N ASN A 16 -12.54 0.32 -20.11
CA ASN A 16 -11.28 -0.42 -19.92
C ASN A 16 -11.06 -1.53 -20.96
N CYS A 17 -11.80 -1.50 -22.07
CA CYS A 17 -11.59 -2.42 -23.18
C CYS A 17 -10.25 -2.11 -23.86
N GLY A 18 -9.38 -3.10 -23.99
CA GLY A 18 -8.09 -2.99 -24.66
C GLY A 18 -7.96 -3.99 -25.81
N PRO A 19 -6.99 -3.81 -26.71
CA PRO A 19 -6.71 -4.76 -27.78
C PRO A 19 -6.40 -6.16 -27.22
N THR A 20 -6.89 -7.21 -27.88
CA THR A 20 -6.65 -8.61 -27.46
C THR A 20 -5.16 -8.96 -27.34
N ASP A 21 -4.33 -8.52 -28.29
CA ASP A 21 -2.89 -8.77 -28.28
C ASP A 21 -2.21 -8.18 -27.02
N GLN A 22 -2.57 -6.94 -26.68
CA GLN A 22 -2.06 -6.28 -25.50
C GLN A 22 -2.48 -7.01 -24.21
N ALA A 23 -3.71 -7.52 -24.14
CA ALA A 23 -4.15 -8.29 -22.99
C ALA A 23 -3.44 -9.65 -22.88
N LEU A 24 -3.17 -10.31 -24.01
CA LEU A 24 -2.39 -11.53 -24.08
C LEU A 24 -0.96 -11.28 -23.59
N GLU A 25 -0.34 -10.17 -24.01
CA GLU A 25 1.00 -9.78 -23.56
C GLU A 25 1.04 -9.52 -22.05
N GLN A 26 0.02 -8.83 -21.52
CA GLN A 26 -0.07 -8.48 -20.09
C GLN A 26 -0.58 -9.61 -19.17
N SER A 27 -0.92 -10.78 -19.73
CA SER A 27 -1.39 -11.96 -18.97
C SER A 27 -0.51 -13.17 -19.26
N ILE A 28 -0.86 -13.95 -20.27
CA ILE A 28 -0.25 -15.24 -20.63
C ILE A 28 1.24 -15.07 -20.91
N ASN A 29 1.64 -14.10 -21.74
CA ASN A 29 3.05 -13.95 -22.07
C ASN A 29 3.85 -13.43 -20.89
N ARG A 30 3.29 -12.52 -20.08
CA ARG A 30 3.94 -12.05 -18.85
C ARG A 30 4.21 -13.21 -17.90
N GLU A 31 3.23 -14.10 -17.69
CA GLU A 31 3.40 -15.32 -16.88
C GLU A 31 4.42 -16.28 -17.50
N ALA A 32 4.35 -16.50 -18.81
CA ALA A 32 5.29 -17.34 -19.55
C ALA A 32 6.73 -16.82 -19.45
N LYS A 33 6.90 -15.51 -19.31
CA LYS A 33 8.21 -14.84 -19.15
C LYS A 33 8.68 -14.74 -17.69
N SER A 34 7.91 -15.25 -16.72
CA SER A 34 8.34 -15.27 -15.31
C SER A 34 9.37 -16.37 -15.06
N GLN A 35 10.03 -16.34 -13.88
CA GLN A 35 10.99 -17.36 -13.46
C GLN A 35 10.36 -18.77 -13.36
N GLY A 36 9.05 -18.87 -13.11
CA GLY A 36 8.28 -20.12 -13.15
C GLY A 36 7.61 -20.41 -14.49
N GLY A 37 7.86 -19.56 -15.49
CA GLY A 37 7.27 -19.63 -16.82
C GLY A 37 8.07 -20.48 -17.80
N VAL A 38 7.70 -20.39 -19.08
CA VAL A 38 8.25 -21.18 -20.18
C VAL A 38 9.72 -20.90 -20.44
N ILE A 39 10.26 -19.72 -20.06
CA ILE A 39 11.67 -19.36 -20.28
C ILE A 39 12.63 -20.45 -19.79
N GLY A 40 12.35 -21.10 -18.65
CA GLY A 40 13.18 -22.19 -18.11
C GLY A 40 12.88 -23.59 -18.66
N TYR A 41 11.77 -23.76 -19.39
CA TYR A 41 11.28 -25.05 -19.88
C TYR A 41 11.35 -25.22 -21.40
N THR A 42 11.69 -24.17 -22.14
CA THR A 42 11.71 -24.12 -23.62
C THR A 42 12.50 -25.26 -24.27
N LEU A 43 13.59 -25.73 -23.64
CA LEU A 43 14.41 -26.83 -24.15
C LEU A 43 13.86 -28.24 -23.83
N ARG A 44 12.82 -28.36 -23.01
CA ARG A 44 12.23 -29.63 -22.56
C ARG A 44 10.78 -29.73 -23.00
N LYS A 45 10.54 -30.28 -24.20
CA LYS A 45 9.18 -30.39 -24.80
C LYS A 45 8.12 -30.94 -23.86
N GLY A 46 8.42 -31.99 -23.09
CA GLY A 46 7.48 -32.56 -22.12
C GLY A 46 7.13 -31.61 -20.96
N ALA A 47 8.08 -30.80 -20.51
CA ALA A 47 7.83 -29.78 -19.49
C ALA A 47 7.02 -28.61 -20.05
N LEU A 48 7.29 -28.19 -21.29
CA LEU A 48 6.51 -27.18 -22.00
C LEU A 48 5.04 -27.59 -22.17
N VAL A 49 4.79 -28.83 -22.62
CA VAL A 49 3.42 -29.36 -22.78
C VAL A 49 2.70 -29.41 -21.45
N ARG A 50 3.35 -29.92 -20.39
CA ARG A 50 2.75 -29.92 -19.04
C ARG A 50 2.42 -28.51 -18.57
N TRP A 51 3.35 -27.56 -18.71
CA TRP A 51 3.11 -26.16 -18.36
C TRP A 51 1.91 -25.59 -19.12
N LEU A 52 1.82 -25.81 -20.44
CA LEU A 52 0.72 -25.33 -21.26
C LEU A 52 -0.64 -25.91 -20.81
N LEU A 53 -0.67 -27.20 -20.45
CA LEU A 53 -1.89 -27.86 -20.00
C LEU A 53 -2.29 -27.44 -18.58
N THR A 54 -1.33 -27.21 -17.67
CA THR A 54 -1.64 -26.93 -16.25
C THR A 54 -1.70 -25.45 -15.89
N ARG A 55 -1.20 -24.55 -16.75
CA ARG A 55 -1.02 -23.12 -16.41
C ARG A 55 -2.25 -22.41 -15.88
N HIS A 56 -3.43 -22.73 -16.41
CA HIS A 56 -4.68 -22.08 -16.02
C HIS A 56 -5.04 -22.41 -14.56
N ILE A 57 -4.88 -23.68 -14.16
CA ILE A 57 -5.12 -24.14 -12.78
C ILE A 57 -4.03 -23.58 -11.84
N THR A 58 -2.77 -23.67 -12.23
CA THR A 58 -1.67 -23.18 -11.40
C THR A 58 -1.68 -21.66 -11.23
N GLY A 59 -2.14 -20.94 -12.26
CA GLY A 59 -2.37 -19.49 -12.20
C GLY A 59 -3.46 -19.13 -11.20
N GLU A 60 -4.60 -19.84 -11.24
CA GLU A 60 -5.67 -19.65 -10.26
C GLU A 60 -5.18 -19.91 -8.82
N TYR A 61 -4.46 -21.02 -8.58
CA TYR A 61 -3.88 -21.27 -7.26
C TYR A 61 -2.94 -20.14 -6.81
N ALA A 62 -2.07 -19.66 -7.69
CA ALA A 62 -1.16 -18.57 -7.37
C ALA A 62 -1.91 -17.27 -7.02
N GLU A 63 -3.01 -16.96 -7.71
CA GLU A 63 -3.87 -15.82 -7.38
C GLU A 63 -4.53 -16.00 -6.01
N ARG A 64 -5.12 -17.15 -5.71
CA ARG A 64 -5.70 -17.42 -4.38
C ARG A 64 -4.67 -17.35 -3.27
N PHE A 65 -3.47 -17.89 -3.49
CA PHE A 65 -2.37 -17.77 -2.53
C PHE A 65 -1.95 -16.32 -2.32
N LYS A 66 -1.91 -15.53 -3.40
CA LYS A 66 -1.63 -14.10 -3.30
C LYS A 66 -2.71 -13.38 -2.49
N GLU A 67 -3.99 -13.70 -2.67
CA GLU A 67 -5.08 -13.14 -1.87
C GLU A 67 -4.95 -13.51 -0.39
N MET A 68 -4.58 -14.74 -0.07
CA MET A 68 -4.37 -15.19 1.31
C MET A 68 -3.14 -14.55 1.98
N CYS A 69 -2.02 -14.45 1.24
CA CYS A 69 -0.74 -13.98 1.78
C CYS A 69 -0.57 -12.46 1.69
N THR A 70 -1.34 -11.78 0.84
CA THR A 70 -1.38 -10.32 0.84
C THR A 70 -2.28 -9.92 2.00
N PRO A 71 -1.78 -9.26 3.06
CA PRO A 71 -2.67 -8.71 4.06
C PRO A 71 -3.65 -7.81 3.31
N THR A 72 -4.92 -8.20 3.30
CA THR A 72 -5.98 -7.29 2.91
C THR A 72 -5.74 -6.07 3.77
N LYS A 73 -5.48 -4.91 3.15
CA LYS A 73 -5.48 -3.65 3.89
C LYS A 73 -6.82 -3.66 4.59
N SER A 74 -6.84 -3.96 5.88
CA SER A 74 -8.06 -3.98 6.65
C SER A 74 -8.60 -2.57 6.48
N LYS A 75 -9.72 -2.43 5.77
CA LYS A 75 -10.40 -1.13 5.70
C LYS A 75 -10.81 -0.64 7.09
N ASN A 76 -10.73 -1.54 8.07
CA ASN A 76 -10.98 -1.29 9.48
C ASN A 76 -9.64 -1.21 10.22
N THR A 77 -8.82 -0.20 9.92
CA THR A 77 -7.94 0.30 10.98
C THR A 77 -8.87 0.78 12.10
N HIS A 78 -8.61 0.41 13.35
CA HIS A 78 -9.35 0.92 14.51
C HIS A 78 -9.53 2.44 14.36
N GLU A 79 -10.69 3.00 14.71
CA GLU A 79 -11.00 4.43 14.48
C GLU A 79 -9.93 5.38 15.04
N GLU A 80 -9.30 4.99 16.15
CA GLU A 80 -8.16 5.69 16.78
C GLU A 80 -6.88 5.68 15.94
N LEU A 81 -6.70 4.71 15.04
CA LEU A 81 -5.58 4.63 14.10
C LEU A 81 -5.91 5.28 12.74
N GLY A 82 -7.09 5.93 12.64
CA GLY A 82 -7.48 6.67 11.45
C GLY A 82 -6.59 7.91 11.25
N HIS A 83 -6.26 8.22 10.00
CA HIS A 83 -5.41 9.35 9.64
C HIS A 83 -5.89 10.68 10.27
N ALA A 84 -7.20 10.91 10.29
CA ALA A 84 -7.79 12.11 10.89
C ALA A 84 -7.50 12.20 12.41
N ARG A 85 -7.57 11.09 13.13
CA ARG A 85 -7.30 11.05 14.58
C ARG A 85 -5.81 11.24 14.86
N VAL A 86 -4.95 10.55 14.11
CA VAL A 86 -3.49 10.70 14.22
C VAL A 86 -3.05 12.14 13.96
N THR A 87 -3.58 12.80 12.92
CA THR A 87 -3.27 14.20 12.63
C THR A 87 -3.75 15.13 13.74
N LYS A 88 -4.95 14.90 14.29
CA LYS A 88 -5.46 15.70 15.40
C LYS A 88 -4.57 15.56 16.63
N ASP A 89 -4.25 14.33 17.04
CA ASP A 89 -3.43 14.08 18.22
C ASP A 89 -2.03 14.70 18.07
N GLN A 90 -1.44 14.64 16.88
CA GLN A 90 -0.18 15.32 16.58
C GLN A 90 -0.26 16.84 16.73
N ASN A 91 -1.35 17.45 16.27
CA ASN A 91 -1.58 18.89 16.42
C ASN A 91 -1.78 19.27 17.89
N ASP A 92 -2.57 18.51 18.64
CA ASP A 92 -2.84 18.77 20.05
C ASP A 92 -1.55 18.68 20.89
N VAL A 93 -0.71 17.65 20.63
CA VAL A 93 0.61 17.52 21.25
C VAL A 93 1.53 18.70 20.88
N LYS A 94 1.46 19.18 19.63
CA LYS A 94 2.24 20.33 19.19
C LYS A 94 1.84 21.60 19.96
N VAL A 95 0.54 21.88 20.07
CA VAL A 95 0.02 23.04 20.81
C VAL A 95 0.47 23.02 22.27
N ILE A 96 0.38 21.86 22.93
CA ILE A 96 0.83 21.72 24.33
C ILE A 96 2.32 22.00 24.46
N LYS A 97 3.14 21.45 23.54
CA LYS A 97 4.60 21.67 23.54
C LYS A 97 4.96 23.14 23.31
N GLU A 98 4.27 23.81 22.39
CA GLU A 98 4.48 25.23 22.11
C GLU A 98 4.10 26.08 23.33
N TYR A 99 2.94 25.81 23.94
CA TYR A 99 2.52 26.51 25.15
C TYR A 99 3.53 26.38 26.29
N ILE A 100 4.00 25.17 26.57
CA ILE A 100 5.00 24.94 27.63
C ILE A 100 6.30 25.68 27.33
N LYS A 101 6.76 25.69 26.09
CA LYS A 101 8.01 26.37 25.72
C LYS A 101 7.90 27.89 25.76
N GLU A 102 6.75 28.45 25.40
CA GLU A 102 6.58 29.89 25.24
C GLU A 102 6.07 30.56 26.52
N GLN A 103 5.23 29.88 27.30
CA GLN A 103 4.52 30.46 28.44
C GLN A 103 5.01 29.94 29.79
N CYS A 104 5.69 28.80 29.82
CA CYS A 104 6.31 28.29 31.04
C CYS A 104 7.80 28.59 31.03
N GLN A 105 8.31 29.03 32.17
CA GLN A 105 9.74 29.15 32.38
C GLN A 105 10.35 27.76 32.50
N ASP A 106 11.42 27.50 31.74
CA ASP A 106 12.18 26.26 31.86
C ASP A 106 12.91 26.26 33.22
N PRO A 107 12.56 25.38 34.16
CA PRO A 107 13.20 25.34 35.48
C PRO A 107 14.67 24.87 35.42
N PHE A 108 15.13 24.37 34.26
CA PHE A 108 16.50 23.93 34.05
C PHE A 108 17.35 24.94 33.27
N ASP A 109 16.74 26.01 32.74
CA ASP A 109 17.47 27.12 32.14
C ASP A 109 17.78 28.20 33.19
N LEU A 110 18.84 27.94 33.96
CA LEU A 110 19.28 28.76 35.09
C LEU A 110 19.70 30.19 34.70
N GLU A 111 20.02 30.43 33.43
CA GLU A 111 20.35 31.76 32.90
C GLU A 111 19.08 32.60 32.66
N SER A 112 17.94 31.94 32.43
CA SER A 112 16.63 32.59 32.25
C SER A 112 15.95 32.96 33.58
N VAL A 113 16.33 32.29 34.67
CA VAL A 113 15.67 32.40 35.99
C VAL A 113 15.87 33.80 36.56
N ALA A 114 14.77 34.48 36.88
CA ALA A 114 14.81 35.81 37.49
C ALA A 114 15.60 35.76 38.81
N THR A 115 16.67 36.55 38.88
CA THR A 115 17.54 36.66 40.07
C THR A 115 16.88 37.39 41.24
N SER A 116 15.79 38.10 40.98
CA SER A 116 14.96 38.76 42.00
C SER A 116 13.83 37.83 42.44
N LEU A 117 14.02 37.19 43.59
CA LEU A 117 12.99 36.35 44.22
C LEU A 117 11.94 37.24 44.87
N VAL A 118 10.68 37.14 44.42
CA VAL A 118 9.54 37.82 45.04
C VAL A 118 8.77 36.79 45.88
N ASN A 119 8.52 37.11 47.14
CA ASN A 119 7.68 36.27 47.98
C ASN A 119 6.20 36.48 47.59
N ILE A 120 5.58 35.38 47.17
CA ILE A 120 4.19 35.28 46.70
C ILE A 120 3.17 35.79 47.73
N THR A 121 3.53 35.82 49.03
CA THR A 121 2.64 36.30 50.10
C THR A 121 2.74 37.80 50.36
N SER A 122 3.76 38.48 49.86
CA SER A 122 4.03 39.89 50.21
C SER A 122 3.88 40.88 49.06
N GLY A 123 3.71 40.42 47.82
CA GLY A 123 3.38 41.26 46.66
C GLY A 123 4.41 42.32 46.33
#